data_AF-A0A8S3HA05-F1
#
_entry.id   AF-A0A8S3HA05-F1
#
_cell.length_a   1.000
_cell.length_b   1.000
_cell.length_c   1.000
_cell.angle_alpha   90.00
_cell.angle_beta   90.00
_cell.angle_gamma   90.00
#
_symmetry.space_group_name_H-M   'P 1'
#
loop_
_entity.id
_entity.type
_entity.pdbx_description
1 polymer ?
#
loop_
_entity_poly.entity_id
_entity_poly.type
_entity_poly.pdbx_seq_one_letter_code
_entity_poly.pdbx_strand_id
1 'polypeptide(L)'
;MFVLLFLAIVSISAHQNDQFVCPGSGSSYLPVTLPASWINGSANCLDQDAQQPDLDIFPMNNDTYILRENKCINYEAPFIYLLFGNNIALLIDSGATVSLVSLPIQQRVEQIILNWCIIHKKQRQDIKLVVAHTHNHLDHVAGDTQFQNQPYTTVVGTSVNE
;
A
#
# COMPACT_ATOMS: atom_id res chain seq x y z
N MET A 1 -47.18 -7.17 -50.66
CA MET A 1 -45.94 -7.80 -50.17
C MET A 1 -45.02 -6.69 -49.72
N PHE A 2 -45.02 -6.36 -48.42
CA PHE A 2 -44.23 -5.26 -47.85
C PHE A 2 -42.87 -5.81 -47.41
N VAL A 3 -41.78 -5.31 -48.01
CA VAL A 3 -40.41 -5.66 -47.60
C VAL A 3 -39.94 -4.59 -46.62
N LEU A 4 -39.86 -4.94 -45.34
CA LEU A 4 -39.28 -4.11 -44.28
C LEU A 4 -37.76 -4.30 -44.30
N LEU A 5 -37.04 -3.24 -44.68
CA LEU A 5 -35.59 -3.18 -44.65
C LEU A 5 -35.15 -2.79 -43.23
N PHE A 6 -34.60 -3.73 -42.45
CA PHE A 6 -33.95 -3.43 -41.17
C PHE A 6 -32.50 -3.00 -41.43
N LEU A 7 -32.20 -1.70 -41.29
CA LEU A 7 -30.80 -1.24 -41.18
C LEU A 7 -30.32 -1.49 -39.75
N ALA A 8 -29.45 -2.48 -39.58
CA ALA A 8 -28.67 -2.65 -38.35
C ALA A 8 -27.53 -1.63 -38.35
N ILE A 9 -27.64 -0.60 -37.51
CA ILE A 9 -26.54 0.33 -37.24
C ILE A 9 -25.56 -0.40 -36.31
N VAL A 10 -24.48 -0.94 -36.89
CA VAL A 10 -23.36 -1.46 -36.11
C VAL A 10 -22.56 -0.26 -35.63
N SER A 11 -22.76 0.13 -34.37
CA SER A 11 -21.94 1.11 -33.68
C SER A 11 -20.54 0.53 -33.51
N ILE A 12 -19.61 0.87 -34.40
CA ILE A 12 -18.18 0.59 -34.18
C ILE A 12 -17.73 1.58 -33.10
N SER A 13 -17.78 1.16 -31.84
CA SER A 13 -17.05 1.85 -30.78
C SER A 13 -15.57 1.70 -31.10
N ALA A 14 -14.96 2.73 -31.67
CA ALA A 14 -13.51 2.84 -31.73
C ALA A 14 -13.01 2.75 -30.28
N HIS A 15 -12.41 1.62 -29.92
CA HIS A 15 -11.61 1.53 -28.71
C HIS A 15 -10.53 2.60 -28.85
N GLN A 16 -10.65 3.69 -28.09
CA GLN A 16 -9.53 4.58 -27.90
C GLN A 16 -8.45 3.71 -27.26
N ASN A 17 -7.42 3.39 -28.04
CA ASN A 17 -6.15 2.99 -27.47
C ASN A 17 -5.67 4.21 -26.70
N ASP A 18 -6.04 4.30 -25.43
CA ASP A 18 -5.44 5.23 -24.49
C ASP A 18 -3.95 4.93 -24.52
N GLN A 19 -3.22 5.72 -25.30
CA GLN A 19 -1.78 5.78 -25.21
C GLN A 19 -1.50 6.09 -23.76
N PHE A 20 -0.82 5.19 -23.07
CA PHE A 20 -0.34 5.45 -21.72
C PHE A 20 0.66 6.60 -21.81
N VAL A 21 0.15 7.82 -21.61
CA VAL A 21 0.98 9.00 -21.45
C VAL A 21 1.41 9.01 -20.00
N CYS A 22 2.69 8.79 -19.72
CA CYS A 22 3.24 8.91 -18.38
C CYS A 22 2.82 10.28 -17.80
N PRO A 23 2.05 10.32 -16.71
CA PRO A 23 1.75 11.57 -16.03
C PRO A 23 3.08 12.23 -15.64
N GLY A 24 3.32 13.44 -16.12
CA GLY A 24 4.58 14.14 -15.86
C GLY A 24 5.70 13.89 -16.87
N SER A 25 5.40 13.55 -18.14
CA SER A 25 6.37 13.52 -19.26
C SER A 25 7.08 14.87 -19.56
N GLY A 26 6.96 15.86 -18.66
CA GLY A 26 7.76 17.09 -18.60
C GLY A 26 8.04 17.60 -17.18
N SER A 27 7.69 16.85 -16.12
CA SER A 27 7.96 17.26 -14.73
C SER A 27 9.30 16.68 -14.28
N SER A 28 10.28 17.55 -14.01
CA SER A 28 11.51 17.15 -13.36
C SER A 28 11.21 16.92 -11.87
N TYR A 29 10.95 15.65 -11.53
CA TYR A 29 10.68 15.15 -10.17
C TYR A 29 9.36 15.63 -9.54
N LEU A 30 8.72 14.74 -8.78
CA LEU A 30 7.76 15.16 -7.77
C LEU A 30 8.57 15.87 -6.67
N PRO A 31 8.29 17.14 -6.33
CA PRO A 31 9.00 17.82 -5.25
C PRO A 31 8.48 17.28 -3.91
N VAL A 32 8.86 16.05 -3.56
CA VAL A 32 8.65 15.49 -2.23
C VAL A 32 9.89 15.79 -1.42
N THR A 33 9.71 16.57 -0.34
CA THR A 33 10.73 16.70 0.70
C THR A 33 10.52 15.61 1.73
N LEU A 34 11.44 14.64 1.79
CA LEU A 34 11.44 13.62 2.83
C LEU A 34 11.69 14.26 4.21
N PRO A 35 11.25 13.61 5.31
CA PRO A 35 11.56 14.10 6.64
C PRO A 35 13.08 14.14 6.85
N ALA A 36 13.56 15.17 7.56
CA ALA A 36 14.99 15.31 7.88
C ALA A 36 15.51 14.15 8.75
N SER A 37 14.61 13.48 9.47
CA SER A 37 14.88 12.32 10.32
C SER A 37 13.63 11.47 10.45
N TRP A 38 13.82 10.15 10.47
CA TRP A 38 12.78 9.19 10.83
C TRP A 38 12.86 8.84 12.32
N ILE A 39 11.78 8.27 12.87
CA ILE A 39 11.73 7.83 14.28
C ILE A 39 12.84 6.82 14.61
N ASN A 40 13.81 7.21 15.43
CA ASN A 40 14.93 6.34 15.83
C ASN A 40 14.66 5.54 17.12
N GLY A 41 13.40 5.51 17.57
CA GLY A 41 13.05 5.00 18.89
C GLY A 41 13.58 5.89 20.01
N SER A 42 13.76 5.30 21.18
CA SER A 42 14.14 5.98 22.42
C SER A 42 15.49 5.46 22.91
N ALA A 43 16.24 6.29 23.62
CA ALA A 43 17.55 5.89 24.18
C ALA A 43 17.43 4.68 25.11
N ASN A 44 16.30 4.56 25.82
CA ASN A 44 15.91 3.37 26.56
C ASN A 44 14.50 2.94 26.11
N CYS A 45 14.40 1.83 25.38
CA CYS A 45 13.13 1.32 24.89
C CYS A 45 12.22 0.72 25.98
N LEU A 46 12.75 0.53 27.19
CA LEU A 46 11.98 0.09 28.36
C LEU A 46 11.38 1.26 29.15
N ASP A 47 11.77 2.49 28.82
CA ASP A 47 11.24 3.69 29.45
C ASP A 47 9.84 3.98 28.91
N GLN A 48 8.83 3.76 29.77
CA GLN A 48 7.42 3.95 29.42
C GLN A 48 7.06 5.42 29.24
N ASP A 49 7.86 6.35 29.77
CA ASP A 49 7.66 7.80 29.64
C ASP A 49 8.27 8.34 28.33
N ALA A 50 9.16 7.58 27.69
CA ALA A 50 9.77 7.90 26.40
C ALA A 50 9.02 7.25 25.21
N GLN A 51 7.69 7.21 25.24
CA GLN A 51 6.90 6.59 24.19
C GLN A 51 7.01 7.36 22.86
N GLN A 52 7.59 6.71 21.87
CA GLN A 52 7.50 7.06 20.45
C GLN A 52 6.46 6.13 19.80
N PRO A 53 5.77 6.55 18.72
CA PRO A 53 4.81 5.68 18.06
C PRO A 53 5.51 4.45 17.46
N ASP A 54 4.73 3.39 17.25
CA ASP A 54 5.17 2.11 16.70
C ASP A 54 5.62 2.21 15.23
N LEU A 55 5.00 3.10 14.47
CA LEU A 55 5.35 3.46 13.09
C LEU A 55 5.53 4.96 12.93
N ASP A 56 6.50 5.32 12.10
CA ASP A 56 6.51 6.59 11.38
C ASP A 56 5.70 6.42 10.09
N ILE A 57 4.66 7.23 9.87
CA ILE A 57 3.79 7.14 8.70
C ILE A 57 3.89 8.45 7.92
N PHE A 58 4.55 8.41 6.78
CA PHE A 58 4.81 9.56 5.94
C PHE A 58 3.98 9.50 4.63
N PRO A 59 2.98 10.38 4.44
CA PRO A 59 2.28 10.50 3.16
C PRO A 59 3.18 11.21 2.15
N MET A 60 3.82 10.43 1.26
CA MET A 60 4.68 10.97 0.20
C MET A 60 3.89 11.78 -0.82
N ASN A 61 2.69 11.31 -1.16
CA ASN A 61 1.69 12.03 -1.97
C ASN A 61 0.29 11.45 -1.68
N ASN A 62 -0.73 11.83 -2.47
CA ASN A 62 -2.11 11.38 -2.27
C ASN A 62 -2.29 9.85 -2.35
N ASP A 63 -1.41 9.16 -3.08
CA ASP A 63 -1.54 7.75 -3.43
C ASP A 63 -0.31 6.92 -2.99
N THR A 64 0.59 7.49 -2.18
CA THR A 64 1.82 6.80 -1.76
C THR A 64 2.19 7.15 -0.33
N TYR A 65 2.40 6.13 0.48
CA TYR A 65 2.81 6.23 1.88
C TYR A 65 4.10 5.45 2.09
N ILE A 66 4.99 6.03 2.90
CA ILE A 66 6.18 5.38 3.43
C ILE A 66 5.94 5.16 4.92
N LEU A 67 6.07 3.93 5.36
CA LEU A 67 5.96 3.54 6.75
C LEU A 67 7.34 3.07 7.21
N ARG A 68 7.72 3.39 8.44
CA ARG A 68 8.96 2.90 9.04
C ARG A 68 8.73 2.43 10.45
N GLU A 69 9.18 1.21 10.75
CA GLU A 69 9.11 0.68 12.11
C GLU A 69 10.00 1.47 13.07
N ASN A 70 9.49 1.66 14.28
CA ASN A 70 10.27 2.22 15.35
C ASN A 70 11.38 1.24 15.78
N LYS A 71 12.61 1.74 15.95
CA LYS A 71 13.77 0.93 16.38
C LYS A 71 13.61 0.25 17.74
N CYS A 72 12.72 0.74 18.60
CA CYS A 72 12.38 0.08 19.85
C CYS A 72 11.49 -1.16 19.66
N ILE A 73 10.82 -1.31 18.52
CA ILE A 73 10.06 -2.50 18.16
C ILE A 73 10.99 -3.51 17.48
N ASN A 74 11.71 -3.06 16.45
CA ASN A 74 12.70 -3.87 15.76
C ASN A 74 13.94 -3.03 15.39
N TYR A 75 15.13 -3.53 15.73
CA TYR A 75 16.39 -2.80 15.55
C TYR A 75 16.72 -2.46 14.10
N GLU A 76 16.25 -3.28 13.14
CA GLU A 76 16.45 -3.07 11.71
C GLU A 76 15.61 -1.89 11.21
N ALA A 77 14.44 -1.68 11.83
CA ALA A 77 13.49 -0.62 11.51
C ALA A 77 13.18 -0.54 10.01
N PRO A 78 12.63 -1.64 9.43
CA PRO A 78 12.37 -1.73 8.00
C PRO A 78 11.42 -0.64 7.53
N PHE A 79 11.60 -0.28 6.26
CA PHE A 79 10.65 0.54 5.53
C PHE A 79 9.61 -0.36 4.86
N ILE A 80 8.37 0.09 4.89
CA ILE A 80 7.22 -0.56 4.25
C ILE A 80 6.56 0.51 3.37
N TYR A 81 6.12 0.13 2.17
CA TYR A 81 5.54 1.10 1.23
C TYR A 81 4.12 0.71 0.88
N LEU A 82 3.20 1.67 0.92
CA LEU A 82 1.81 1.46 0.50
C LEU A 82 1.49 2.38 -0.69
N LEU A 83 1.18 1.78 -1.83
CA LEU A 83 0.93 2.45 -3.10
C LEU A 83 -0.52 2.20 -3.52
N PHE A 84 -1.28 3.25 -3.76
CA PHE A 84 -2.67 3.17 -4.21
C PHE A 84 -2.76 3.25 -5.74
N GLY A 85 -3.44 2.28 -6.33
CA GLY A 85 -3.98 2.36 -7.68
C GLY A 85 -5.50 2.52 -7.66
N ASN A 86 -6.13 2.47 -8.84
CA ASN A 86 -7.57 2.70 -8.95
C ASN A 86 -8.44 1.65 -8.22
N ASN A 87 -7.98 0.39 -8.18
CA ASN A 87 -8.72 -0.75 -7.64
C ASN A 87 -7.85 -1.72 -6.81
N ILE A 88 -6.53 -1.49 -6.79
CA ILE A 88 -5.57 -2.29 -6.04
C ILE A 88 -4.65 -1.33 -5.30
N ALA A 89 -4.46 -1.56 -4.01
CA ALA A 89 -3.37 -1.02 -3.22
C ALA A 89 -2.29 -2.09 -3.10
N LEU A 90 -1.04 -1.72 -3.33
CA LEU A 90 0.14 -2.58 -3.18
C LEU A 90 0.86 -2.20 -1.90
N LEU A 91 0.98 -3.15 -0.98
CA LEU A 91 1.88 -3.06 0.17
C LEU A 91 3.16 -3.82 -0.20
N ILE A 92 4.30 -3.13 -0.13
CA ILE A 92 5.63 -3.71 -0.32
C ILE A 92 6.25 -3.90 1.06
N ASP A 93 6.51 -5.16 1.38
CA ASP A 93 6.92 -5.72 2.67
C ASP A 93 5.83 -5.62 3.75
N SER A 94 5.83 -6.53 4.71
CA SER A 94 4.91 -6.55 5.87
C SER A 94 5.60 -6.21 7.19
N GLY A 95 6.91 -5.97 7.15
CA GLY A 95 7.71 -5.58 8.30
C GLY A 95 8.25 -6.77 9.10
N ALA A 96 8.89 -6.43 10.21
CA ALA A 96 9.69 -7.34 11.02
C ALA A 96 8.95 -7.90 12.24
N THR A 97 7.69 -7.50 12.44
CA THR A 97 6.98 -7.73 13.69
C THR A 97 5.72 -8.58 13.54
N VAL A 98 5.73 -9.75 14.17
CA VAL A 98 4.56 -10.66 14.25
C VAL A 98 3.51 -10.17 15.25
N SER A 99 3.95 -9.44 16.28
CA SER A 99 3.13 -9.09 17.45
C SER A 99 2.09 -8.00 17.17
N LEU A 100 0.82 -8.36 17.33
CA LEU A 100 -0.33 -7.45 17.26
C LEU A 100 -0.37 -6.40 18.39
N VAL A 101 0.38 -6.62 19.47
CA VAL A 101 0.39 -5.71 20.63
C VAL A 101 1.42 -4.60 20.44
N SER A 102 2.62 -4.97 20.00
CA SER A 102 3.72 -4.02 19.84
C SER A 102 3.65 -3.28 18.50
N LEU A 103 3.20 -3.96 17.44
CA LEU A 103 2.95 -3.35 16.15
C LEU A 103 1.82 -4.08 15.39
N PRO A 104 0.57 -3.60 15.49
CA PRO A 104 -0.55 -4.10 14.70
C PRO A 104 -0.50 -3.55 13.26
N ILE A 105 0.54 -3.88 12.48
CA ILE A 105 0.79 -3.32 11.14
C ILE A 105 -0.43 -3.44 10.21
N GLN A 106 -1.16 -4.55 10.25
CA GLN A 106 -2.35 -4.71 9.41
C GLN A 106 -3.43 -3.68 9.74
N GLN A 107 -3.65 -3.40 11.02
CA GLN A 107 -4.62 -2.39 11.45
C GLN A 107 -4.19 -0.99 11.02
N ARG A 108 -2.89 -0.68 11.08
CA ARG A 108 -2.33 0.60 10.64
C ARG A 108 -2.51 0.80 9.15
N VAL A 109 -2.20 -0.22 8.34
CA VAL A 109 -2.42 -0.21 6.89
C VAL A 109 -3.91 -0.06 6.55
N GLU A 110 -4.78 -0.79 7.24
CA GLU A 110 -6.24 -0.70 7.03
C GLU A 110 -6.78 0.70 7.34
N GLN A 111 -6.28 1.37 8.39
CA GLN A 111 -6.63 2.77 8.68
C GLN A 111 -6.24 3.72 7.54
N ILE A 112 -5.06 3.54 6.96
CA ILE A 112 -4.61 4.35 5.80
C ILE A 112 -5.54 4.09 4.60
N ILE A 113 -5.87 2.83 4.31
CA ILE A 113 -6.76 2.45 3.21
C ILE A 113 -8.15 3.06 3.39
N LEU A 114 -8.73 2.97 4.58
CA LEU A 114 -10.06 3.55 4.86
C LEU A 114 -10.07 5.06 4.68
N ASN A 115 -9.03 5.76 5.14
CA ASN A 115 -8.90 7.21 4.95
C ASN A 115 -8.77 7.57 3.47
N TRP A 116 -7.97 6.82 2.71
CA TRP A 116 -7.84 7.00 1.26
C TRP A 116 -9.19 6.78 0.55
N CYS A 117 -9.94 5.73 0.91
CA CYS A 117 -11.27 5.46 0.38
C CYS A 117 -12.25 6.62 0.62
N ILE A 118 -12.24 7.24 1.81
CA ILE A 118 -13.07 8.41 2.14
C ILE A 118 -12.75 9.58 1.20
N ILE A 119 -11.47 9.91 1.04
CA ILE A 119 -11.02 11.02 0.18
C ILE A 119 -11.43 10.78 -1.28
N HIS A 120 -11.30 9.54 -1.76
CA HIS A 120 -11.58 9.16 -3.15
C HIS A 120 -13.03 8.72 -3.40
N LYS A 121 -13.93 8.86 -2.41
CA LYS A 121 -15.35 8.47 -2.49
C LYS A 121 -15.57 7.02 -2.92
N LYS A 122 -14.73 6.12 -2.41
CA LYS A 122 -14.77 4.67 -2.64
C LYS A 122 -15.22 3.94 -1.38
N GLN A 123 -15.80 2.76 -1.55
CA GLN A 123 -16.05 1.83 -0.45
C GLN A 123 -14.82 0.97 -0.21
N ARG A 124 -14.68 0.40 0.99
CA ARG A 124 -13.52 -0.43 1.34
C ARG A 124 -13.38 -1.66 0.43
N GLN A 125 -14.49 -2.26 0.00
CA GLN A 125 -14.46 -3.41 -0.91
C GLN A 125 -14.05 -3.07 -2.35
N ASP A 126 -14.01 -1.78 -2.72
CA ASP A 126 -13.66 -1.35 -4.07
C ASP A 126 -12.14 -1.37 -4.32
N ILE A 127 -11.35 -1.52 -3.25
CA ILE A 127 -9.88 -1.58 -3.29
C ILE A 127 -9.39 -2.92 -2.70
N LYS A 128 -8.70 -3.70 -3.52
CA LYS A 128 -8.00 -4.91 -3.04
C LYS A 128 -6.63 -4.55 -2.50
N LEU A 129 -6.19 -5.19 -1.43
CA LEU A 129 -4.83 -5.08 -0.92
C LEU A 129 -4.01 -6.28 -1.43
N VAL A 130 -2.89 -6.02 -2.07
CA VAL A 130 -1.87 -7.02 -2.40
C VAL A 130 -0.64 -6.75 -1.54
N VAL A 131 -0.24 -7.71 -0.72
CA VAL A 131 1.00 -7.69 0.05
C VAL A 131 2.05 -8.49 -0.71
N ALA A 132 3.10 -7.82 -1.17
CA ALA A 132 4.23 -8.43 -1.86
C ALA A 132 5.53 -8.03 -1.17
N HIS A 133 6.62 -8.72 -1.49
CA HIS A 133 7.86 -8.60 -0.73
C HIS A 133 9.05 -8.36 -1.63
N THR A 134 10.01 -7.60 -1.14
CA THR A 134 11.29 -7.38 -1.81
C THR A 134 12.13 -8.65 -1.82
N HIS A 135 12.14 -9.39 -0.71
CA HIS A 135 12.77 -10.70 -0.52
C HIS A 135 12.24 -11.40 0.74
N ASN A 136 12.79 -12.56 1.09
CA ASN A 136 12.21 -13.47 2.10
C ASN A 136 12.83 -13.42 3.50
N HIS A 137 13.66 -12.41 3.81
CA HIS A 137 14.16 -12.23 5.17
C HIS A 137 13.04 -11.77 6.11
N LEU A 138 13.16 -12.11 7.40
CA LEU A 138 12.09 -11.93 8.38
C LEU A 138 11.72 -10.47 8.63
N ASP A 139 12.64 -9.55 8.45
CA ASP A 139 12.41 -8.11 8.55
C ASP A 139 11.49 -7.55 7.45
N HIS A 140 11.25 -8.34 6.40
CA HIS A 140 10.36 -7.99 5.31
C HIS A 140 9.02 -8.75 5.33
N VAL A 141 8.97 -9.91 5.99
CA VAL A 141 7.84 -10.86 5.83
C VAL A 141 7.17 -11.27 7.16
N ALA A 142 7.74 -10.91 8.31
CA ALA A 142 7.22 -11.39 9.60
C ALA A 142 5.81 -10.89 9.91
N GLY A 143 5.40 -9.75 9.36
CA GLY A 143 4.04 -9.21 9.50
C GLY A 143 2.96 -9.97 8.72
N ASP A 144 3.32 -10.91 7.84
CA ASP A 144 2.40 -11.57 6.90
C ASP A 144 1.19 -12.20 7.58
N THR A 145 1.39 -12.82 8.74
CA THR A 145 0.32 -13.51 9.48
C THR A 145 -0.79 -12.54 9.93
N GLN A 146 -0.49 -11.25 10.06
CA GLN A 146 -1.49 -10.24 10.36
C GLN A 146 -2.42 -9.96 9.16
N PHE A 147 -1.94 -10.14 7.93
CA PHE A 147 -2.66 -9.91 6.67
C PHE A 147 -3.35 -11.15 6.12
N GLN A 148 -2.88 -12.34 6.49
CA GLN A 148 -3.49 -13.60 6.07
C GLN A 148 -4.96 -13.68 6.49
N ASN A 149 -5.82 -14.11 5.57
CA ASN A 149 -7.27 -14.24 5.75
C ASN A 149 -8.03 -12.94 6.02
N GLN A 150 -7.40 -11.77 5.87
CA GLN A 150 -8.10 -10.50 5.96
C GLN A 150 -8.96 -10.25 4.71
N PRO A 151 -10.13 -9.60 4.86
CA PRO A 151 -10.98 -9.25 3.72
C PRO A 151 -10.22 -8.47 2.64
N TYR A 152 -10.54 -8.76 1.37
CA TYR A 152 -9.99 -8.07 0.21
C TYR A 152 -8.46 -8.07 0.13
N THR A 153 -7.78 -8.99 0.81
CA THR A 153 -6.33 -9.02 0.94
C THR A 153 -5.75 -10.28 0.32
N THR A 154 -4.64 -10.14 -0.41
CA THR A 154 -3.86 -11.25 -0.94
C THR A 154 -2.41 -11.07 -0.51
N VAL A 155 -1.84 -12.07 0.14
CA VAL A 155 -0.40 -12.13 0.45
C VAL A 155 0.28 -12.98 -0.60
N VAL A 156 1.25 -12.42 -1.31
CA VAL A 156 2.03 -13.10 -2.35
C VAL A 156 3.09 -13.98 -1.68
N GLY A 157 3.35 -15.16 -2.23
CA GLY A 157 4.38 -16.05 -1.70
C GLY A 157 5.78 -15.44 -1.82
N THR A 158 6.64 -15.74 -0.85
CA THR A 158 8.01 -15.18 -0.74
C THR A 158 9.07 -15.99 -1.48
N SER A 159 8.65 -17.03 -2.21
CA SER A 159 9.51 -17.86 -3.05
C SER A 159 8.80 -18.18 -4.35
N VAL A 160 9.58 -18.41 -5.41
CA VAL A 160 9.06 -19.01 -6.63
C VAL A 160 8.87 -20.50 -6.37
N ASN A 161 7.67 -21.01 -6.65
CA ASN A 161 7.51 -22.45 -6.75
C ASN A 161 8.27 -22.90 -8.01
N GLU A 162 9.27 -23.76 -7.86
CA GLU A 162 9.82 -24.55 -8.97
C GLU A 162 8.83 -25.63 -9.43
#